data_AF-A0A7X6ZSM2-F1
#
_entry.id   AF-A0A7X6ZSM2-F1
#
_cell.length_a   1.000
_cell.length_b   1.000
_cell.length_c   1.000
_cell.angle_alpha   90.00
_cell.angle_beta   90.00
_cell.angle_gamma   90.00
#
_symmetry.space_group_name_H-M   'P 1'
#
loop_
_entity.id
_entity.type
_entity.pdbx_description
1 polymer ?
#
loop_
_entity_poly.entity_id
_entity_poly.type
_entity_poly.pdbx_seq_one_letter_code
_entity_poly.pdbx_strand_id
1 'polypeptide(L)'
;MINQIKVTYPVVPYLTEFLADCYHVFDTAEIHELERFINKYKDSEYEPVAKYANSLMSDYAAVSNSLLYPNISNGPLEGHNDRIKFKHRRSGGRAGLDLLNAYFVLSNYTFEQLYYFTYHRLPV
;
A
#
# COMPACT_ATOMS: atom_id res chain seq x y z
N MET A 1 6.38 -24.00 -23.09
CA MET A 1 5.23 -23.10 -22.86
C MET A 1 5.67 -21.74 -22.31
N ILE A 2 6.30 -21.64 -21.13
CA ILE A 2 6.75 -20.35 -20.54
C ILE A 2 7.73 -19.58 -21.44
N ASN A 3 8.69 -20.26 -22.08
CA ASN A 3 9.64 -19.60 -22.98
C ASN A 3 8.99 -19.02 -24.25
N GLN A 4 7.89 -19.61 -24.73
CA GLN A 4 7.15 -19.06 -25.87
C GLN A 4 6.41 -17.78 -25.49
N ILE A 5 5.80 -17.72 -24.30
CA ILE A 5 5.11 -16.53 -23.79
C ILE A 5 6.08 -15.35 -23.65
N LYS A 6 7.30 -15.59 -23.15
CA LYS A 6 8.33 -14.55 -23.01
C LYS A 6 8.78 -13.95 -24.34
N VAL A 7 8.81 -14.75 -25.41
CA VAL A 7 9.16 -14.29 -26.76
C VAL A 7 8.00 -13.53 -27.39
N THR A 8 6.76 -14.00 -27.21
CA THR A 8 5.57 -13.34 -27.76
C THR A 8 5.25 -12.01 -27.07
N TYR A 9 5.52 -11.90 -25.76
CA TYR A 9 5.24 -10.71 -24.96
C TYR A 9 6.51 -10.23 -24.25
N PRO A 10 7.32 -9.37 -24.88
CA PRO A 10 8.60 -8.89 -24.33
C PRO A 10 8.43 -8.06 -23.04
N VAL A 11 7.23 -7.54 -22.79
CA VAL A 11 6.89 -6.89 -21.51
C VAL A 11 6.98 -7.84 -20.31
N VAL A 12 6.75 -9.15 -20.51
CA VAL A 12 6.78 -10.14 -19.42
C VAL A 12 8.17 -10.27 -18.80
N PRO A 13 9.26 -10.56 -19.56
CA PRO A 13 10.59 -10.59 -18.98
C PRO A 13 11.01 -9.23 -18.40
N TYR A 14 10.62 -8.12 -19.02
CA TYR A 14 10.87 -6.78 -18.49
C TYR A 14 10.25 -6.57 -17.10
N LEU A 15 8.96 -6.88 -16.94
CA LEU A 15 8.27 -6.78 -15.65
C LEU A 15 8.82 -7.78 -14.62
N THR A 16 9.27 -8.95 -15.08
CA THR A 16 9.92 -9.93 -14.19
C THR A 16 11.21 -9.37 -13.62
N GLU A 17 12.04 -8.74 -14.45
CA GLU A 17 13.26 -8.06 -14.03
C GLU A 17 12.96 -6.88 -13.10
N PHE A 18 11.99 -6.05 -13.46
CA PHE A 18 11.52 -4.95 -12.62
C PHE A 18 11.11 -5.42 -11.20
N LEU A 19 10.34 -6.50 -11.10
CA LEU A 19 9.95 -7.05 -9.81
C LEU A 19 11.15 -7.61 -9.04
N ALA A 20 12.06 -8.32 -9.71
CA ALA A 20 13.26 -8.86 -9.07
C ALA A 20 14.14 -7.74 -8.49
N ASP A 21 14.36 -6.67 -9.26
CA ASP A 21 15.11 -5.51 -8.79
C ASP A 21 14.38 -4.79 -7.66
N CYS A 22 13.04 -4.69 -7.72
CA CYS A 22 12.24 -4.10 -6.66
C CYS A 22 12.39 -4.87 -5.34
N TYR A 23 12.30 -6.21 -5.39
CA TYR A 23 12.52 -7.04 -4.19
C TYR A 23 13.95 -6.89 -3.66
N HIS A 24 14.95 -6.80 -4.54
CA HIS A 24 16.34 -6.60 -4.14
C HIS A 24 16.54 -5.34 -3.28
N VAL A 25 15.86 -4.23 -3.61
CA VAL A 25 15.89 -3.00 -2.80
C VAL A 25 15.41 -3.26 -1.36
N PHE A 26 14.30 -3.98 -1.19
CA PHE A 26 13.72 -4.23 0.12
C PHE A 26 14.44 -5.33 0.90
N ASP A 27 15.01 -6.33 0.22
CA ASP A 27 15.77 -7.41 0.84
C ASP A 27 17.13 -6.92 1.36
N THR A 28 17.78 -6.02 0.63
CA THR A 28 19.07 -5.42 1.07
C THR A 28 18.87 -4.25 2.02
N ALA A 29 17.75 -3.53 1.89
CA ALA A 29 17.47 -2.29 2.60
C ALA A 29 18.56 -1.21 2.43
N GLU A 30 19.27 -1.23 1.29
CA GLU A 30 20.33 -0.26 0.99
C GLU A 30 19.80 0.91 0.14
N ILE A 31 20.12 2.15 0.56
CA ILE A 31 19.70 3.37 -0.16
C ILE A 31 20.26 3.41 -1.59
N HIS A 32 21.50 2.92 -1.78
CA HIS A 32 22.12 2.90 -3.09
C HIS A 32 21.31 2.04 -4.09
N GLU A 33 20.79 0.88 -3.66
CA GLU A 33 19.98 0.04 -4.53
C GLU A 33 18.62 0.69 -4.85
N LEU A 34 18.03 1.44 -3.90
CA LEU A 34 16.84 2.26 -4.17
C LEU A 34 17.11 3.30 -5.27
N GLU A 35 18.22 4.05 -5.16
CA GLU A 35 18.57 5.07 -6.15
C GLU A 35 18.86 4.47 -7.52
N ARG A 36 19.56 3.32 -7.55
CA ARG A 36 19.83 2.56 -8.76
C ARG A 36 18.52 2.09 -9.42
N PHE A 37 17.59 1.56 -8.63
CA PHE A 37 16.27 1.14 -9.09
C PHE A 37 15.48 2.30 -9.68
N ILE A 38 15.37 3.42 -8.97
CA ILE A 38 14.63 4.61 -9.44
C ILE A 38 15.24 5.11 -10.75
N ASN A 39 16.56 5.26 -10.83
CA ASN A 39 17.21 5.75 -12.03
C ASN A 39 17.07 4.81 -13.23
N LYS A 40 17.02 3.50 -13.00
CA LYS A 40 16.80 2.50 -14.06
C LYS A 40 15.40 2.58 -14.67
N TYR A 41 14.38 2.87 -13.85
CA TYR A 41 12.98 2.73 -14.26
C TYR A 41 12.20 4.03 -14.45
N LYS A 42 12.69 5.19 -13.97
CA LYS A 42 11.97 6.48 -14.05
C LYS A 42 11.62 6.95 -15.46
N ASP A 43 12.42 6.56 -16.45
CA ASP A 43 12.27 6.93 -17.87
C ASP A 43 11.79 5.72 -18.72
N SER A 44 11.17 4.73 -18.09
CA SER A 44 10.67 3.53 -18.77
C SER A 44 9.65 3.88 -19.87
N GLU A 45 9.72 3.16 -20.99
CA GLU A 45 8.69 3.21 -22.05
C GLU A 45 7.31 2.72 -21.57
N TYR A 46 7.27 1.93 -20.49
CA TYR A 46 6.05 1.50 -19.85
C TYR A 46 5.65 2.53 -18.79
N GLU A 47 4.66 3.37 -19.12
CA GLU A 47 4.17 4.44 -18.24
C GLU A 47 3.89 3.98 -16.80
N PRO A 48 3.28 2.82 -16.53
CA PRO A 48 3.04 2.37 -15.15
C PRO A 48 4.34 2.14 -14.36
N VAL A 49 5.40 1.67 -15.03
CA VAL A 49 6.71 1.41 -14.41
C VAL A 49 7.43 2.73 -14.13
N ALA A 50 7.44 3.63 -15.11
CA ALA A 50 7.98 4.98 -14.93
C ALA A 50 7.27 5.72 -13.79
N LYS A 51 5.94 5.67 -13.76
CA LYS A 51 5.13 6.30 -12.72
C LYS A 51 5.44 5.74 -11.33
N TYR A 52 5.61 4.42 -11.21
CA TYR A 52 6.00 3.79 -9.95
C TYR A 52 7.36 4.32 -9.45
N ALA A 53 8.38 4.28 -10.29
CA ALA A 53 9.72 4.77 -9.94
C ALA A 53 9.73 6.27 -9.59
N ASN A 54 9.01 7.09 -10.34
CA ASN A 54 8.87 8.53 -10.05
C ASN A 54 8.09 8.78 -8.75
N SER A 55 7.11 7.94 -8.40
CA SER A 55 6.40 8.06 -7.12
C SER A 55 7.31 7.75 -5.94
N LEU A 56 8.19 6.76 -6.06
CA LEU A 56 9.23 6.51 -5.04
C LEU A 56 10.17 7.70 -4.89
N MET A 57 10.51 8.37 -6.00
CA MET A 57 11.34 9.58 -5.97
C MET A 57 10.63 10.76 -5.29
N SER A 58 9.33 10.95 -5.57
CA SER A 58 8.49 11.95 -4.89
C SER A 58 8.48 11.73 -3.38
N ASP A 59 8.36 10.48 -2.94
CA ASP A 59 8.28 10.10 -1.53
C ASP A 59 9.62 9.64 -0.96
N TYR A 60 10.75 10.04 -1.59
CA TYR A 60 12.08 9.49 -1.32
C TYR A 60 12.42 9.47 0.17
N ALA A 61 12.22 10.59 0.87
CA ALA A 61 12.51 10.66 2.31
C ALA A 61 11.75 9.61 3.14
N ALA A 62 10.48 9.37 2.83
CA ALA A 62 9.68 8.37 3.52
C ALA A 62 10.16 6.94 3.19
N VAL A 63 10.44 6.68 1.91
CA VAL A 63 10.93 5.37 1.45
C VAL A 63 12.31 5.06 2.03
N SER A 64 13.27 5.99 1.95
CA SER A 64 14.62 5.81 2.51
C SER A 64 14.57 5.57 4.02
N ASN A 65 13.73 6.29 4.76
CA ASN A 65 13.54 6.05 6.19
C ASN A 65 12.96 4.66 6.47
N SER A 66 12.04 4.16 5.64
CA SER A 66 11.51 2.80 5.79
C SER A 66 12.58 1.71 5.62
N LEU A 67 13.59 1.96 4.76
CA LEU A 67 14.72 1.06 4.58
C LEU A 67 15.73 1.16 5.73
N LEU A 68 16.05 2.39 6.17
CA LEU A 68 17.02 2.64 7.26
C LEU A 68 16.56 2.14 8.62
N TYR A 69 15.25 2.14 8.86
CA TYR A 69 14.68 1.82 10.17
C TYR A 69 13.72 0.62 10.12
N PRO A 70 14.18 -0.57 9.69
CA PRO A 70 13.30 -1.74 9.46
C PRO A 70 12.66 -2.27 10.75
N ASN A 71 13.25 -1.96 11.90
CA ASN A 71 12.74 -2.36 13.22
C ASN A 71 11.63 -1.43 13.74
N ILE A 72 11.36 -0.32 13.05
CA ILE A 72 10.27 0.59 13.41
C ILE A 72 9.02 0.16 12.67
N SER A 73 8.04 -0.35 13.42
CA SER A 73 6.78 -0.81 12.85
C SER A 73 5.85 0.38 12.54
N ASN A 74 5.32 0.41 11.30
CA ASN A 74 4.20 1.27 10.94
C ASN A 74 2.84 0.75 11.46
N GLY A 75 2.81 -0.43 12.08
CA GLY A 75 1.57 -1.12 12.51
C GLY A 75 0.64 -0.27 13.39
N PRO A 76 1.13 0.51 14.38
CA PRO A 76 0.25 1.39 15.16
C PRO A 76 -0.44 2.47 14.31
N LEU A 77 0.28 3.06 13.35
CA LEU A 77 -0.24 4.08 12.44
C LEU A 77 -1.23 3.47 11.44
N GLU A 78 -0.87 2.35 10.83
CA GLU A 78 -1.73 1.59 9.92
C GLU A 78 -3.02 1.13 10.62
N GLY A 79 -2.91 0.60 11.85
CA GLY A 79 -4.06 0.21 12.66
C GLY A 79 -4.98 1.39 12.97
N HIS A 80 -4.43 2.59 13.20
CA HIS A 80 -5.26 3.79 13.38
C HIS A 80 -5.96 4.18 12.08
N ASN A 81 -5.23 4.18 10.96
CA ASN A 81 -5.78 4.48 9.63
C ASN A 81 -6.91 3.51 9.25
N ASP A 82 -6.76 2.23 9.52
CA ASP A 82 -7.77 1.22 9.22
C ASP A 82 -9.01 1.36 10.09
N ARG A 83 -8.85 1.71 11.37
CA ARG A 83 -9.99 2.05 12.24
C ARG A 83 -10.76 3.26 11.72
N ILE A 84 -10.08 4.30 11.27
CA ILE A 84 -10.72 5.48 10.66
C ILE A 84 -11.46 5.08 9.38
N LYS A 85 -10.79 4.38 8.46
CA LYS A 85 -11.38 3.91 7.20
C LYS A 85 -12.61 3.04 7.46
N PHE A 86 -12.55 2.16 8.46
CA PHE A 86 -13.67 1.31 8.85
C PHE A 86 -14.87 2.15 9.34
N LYS A 87 -14.65 3.08 10.27
CA LYS A 87 -15.70 3.99 10.75
C LYS A 87 -16.31 4.78 9.59
N HIS A 88 -15.48 5.31 8.69
CA HIS A 88 -15.93 6.05 7.52
C HIS A 88 -16.75 5.18 6.55
N ARG A 89 -16.27 3.99 6.16
CA ARG A 89 -17.00 3.05 5.28
C ARG A 89 -18.37 2.66 5.86
N ARG A 90 -18.49 2.55 7.18
CA ARG A 90 -19.74 2.19 7.86
C ARG A 90 -20.76 3.33 7.91
N SER A 91 -20.33 4.58 8.02
CA SER A 91 -21.20 5.71 8.35
C SER A 91 -21.34 6.77 7.25
N GLY A 92 -20.31 6.98 6.44
CA GLY A 92 -20.25 8.06 5.45
C GLY A 92 -21.33 8.00 4.36
N GLY A 93 -21.83 6.80 4.04
CA GLY A 93 -22.87 6.63 3.01
C GLY A 93 -24.31 6.48 3.50
N ARG A 94 -24.54 6.21 4.81
CA ARG A 94 -25.87 5.81 5.32
C ARG A 94 -26.61 6.92 6.07
N ALA A 95 -25.90 7.69 6.88
CA ALA A 95 -26.48 8.80 7.65
C ALA A 95 -25.50 10.00 7.76
N GLY A 96 -24.57 10.10 6.81
CA GLY A 96 -23.67 11.23 6.66
C GLY A 96 -22.81 11.52 7.90
N LEU A 97 -22.58 12.81 8.14
CA LEU A 97 -21.69 13.31 9.19
C LEU A 97 -22.21 13.03 10.61
N ASP A 98 -23.53 12.99 10.82
CA ASP A 98 -24.10 12.82 12.16
C ASP A 98 -23.83 11.42 12.73
N LEU A 99 -24.00 10.38 11.90
CA LEU A 99 -23.66 9.02 12.30
C LEU A 99 -22.15 8.81 12.43
N LEU A 100 -21.35 9.47 11.58
CA LEU A 100 -19.89 9.48 11.72
C LEU A 100 -19.49 10.10 13.07
N ASN A 101 -20.03 11.28 13.41
CA ASN A 101 -19.80 11.97 14.67
C ASN A 101 -20.20 11.12 15.87
N ALA A 102 -21.35 10.45 15.82
CA ALA A 102 -21.76 9.49 16.84
C ALA A 102 -20.71 8.35 17.00
N TYR A 103 -20.20 7.79 15.91
CA TYR A 103 -19.14 6.76 15.98
C TYR A 103 -17.78 7.28 16.47
N PHE A 104 -17.48 8.55 16.30
CA PHE A 104 -16.23 9.14 16.81
C PHE A 104 -16.34 9.60 18.26
N VAL A 105 -17.49 10.13 18.68
CA VAL A 105 -17.72 10.72 20.01
C VAL A 105 -18.25 9.70 21.02
N LEU A 106 -19.17 8.82 20.62
CA LEU A 106 -19.88 7.91 21.55
C LEU A 106 -19.25 6.50 21.63
N SER A 107 -18.30 6.17 20.76
CA SER A 107 -17.72 4.82 20.73
C SER A 107 -16.53 4.68 21.67
N ASN A 108 -16.78 4.12 22.86
CA ASN A 108 -15.76 3.35 23.60
C ASN A 108 -15.60 1.92 23.05
N TYR A 109 -16.28 1.59 21.94
CA TYR A 109 -16.25 0.27 21.35
C TYR A 109 -14.91 -0.01 20.63
N THR A 110 -14.37 -1.20 20.87
CA THR A 110 -13.20 -1.71 20.16
C THR A 110 -13.54 -2.00 18.70
N PHE A 111 -12.52 -2.07 17.84
CA PHE A 111 -12.68 -2.42 16.43
C PHE A 111 -13.42 -3.77 16.27
N GLU A 112 -13.06 -4.77 17.07
CA GLU A 112 -13.72 -6.07 17.21
C GLU A 112 -15.23 -5.94 17.44
N GLN A 113 -15.64 -5.10 18.41
CA GLN A 113 -17.04 -4.89 18.73
C GLN A 113 -17.80 -4.25 17.57
N LEU A 114 -17.20 -3.24 16.92
CA LEU A 114 -17.83 -2.59 15.77
C LEU A 114 -17.91 -3.51 14.54
N TYR A 115 -16.92 -4.37 14.32
CA TYR A 115 -16.92 -5.38 13.26
C TYR A 115 -18.04 -6.41 13.49
N TYR A 116 -18.15 -6.93 14.72
CA TYR A 116 -19.20 -7.89 15.11
C TYR A 116 -20.62 -7.33 14.90
N PHE A 117 -20.88 -6.09 15.32
CA PHE A 117 -22.18 -5.42 15.08
C PHE A 117 -22.48 -5.15 13.60
N THR A 118 -21.48 -5.22 12.72
CA THR A 118 -21.64 -4.97 11.28
C THR A 118 -22.03 -6.24 10.53
N TYR A 119 -21.38 -7.36 10.85
CA TYR A 119 -21.51 -8.60 10.08
C TYR A 119 -22.45 -9.64 10.71
N HIS A 120 -22.80 -9.50 11.99
CA HIS A 120 -23.68 -10.46 12.68
C HIS A 120 -25.05 -9.89 13.10
N ARG A 121 -25.43 -8.71 12.59
CA ARG A 121 -26.72 -8.05 12.85
C ARG A 121 -27.58 -7.83 11.59
N LEU A 122 -27.45 -8.69 10.59
CA LEU A 122 -28.49 -8.87 9.58
C LEU A 122 -29.13 -10.26 9.82
N PRO A 123 -30.28 -10.36 10.49
CA PRO A 123 -31.19 -11.42 10.14
C PRO A 123 -31.58 -11.18 8.67
N VAL A 124 -31.42 -12.21 7.85
CA VAL A 124 -32.03 -12.27 6.51
C VAL A 124 -33.54 -12.20 6.66
#